data_AF-A0A2E8JK62-F1
#
_entry.id   AF-A0A2E8JK62-F1
#
_cell.length_a   1.000
_cell.length_b   1.000
_cell.length_c   1.000
_cell.angle_alpha   90.00
_cell.angle_beta   90.00
_cell.angle_gamma   90.00
#
_symmetry.space_group_name_H-M   'P 1'
#
loop_
_entity.id
_entity.type
_entity.pdbx_description
1 polymer ?
#
loop_
_entity_poly.entity_id
_entity_poly.type
_entity_poly.pdbx_seq_one_letter_code
_entity_poly.pdbx_strand_id
1 'polypeptide(L)'
;MPTKYYELTEVEGFDGRLFVYKRTVDANVWNFRANIDGVRGYIRRSTKQANLTLAISEAKNGYIELVGRQRQHLTILKTKFDDVFNIWLKEAKKRKTDKRYSYTVIEIMLHKTSQHNPNLLFSRIVLTRLTLDTSDQLISGFF
;
A
#
# COMPACT_ATOMS: atom_id res chain seq x y z
N MET A 1 -32.06 -17.20 -5.32
CA MET A 1 -31.08 -16.83 -4.28
C MET A 1 -30.35 -15.59 -4.75
N PRO A 2 -30.50 -14.41 -4.12
CA PRO A 2 -29.71 -13.24 -4.51
C PRO A 2 -28.24 -13.56 -4.23
N THR A 3 -27.45 -13.74 -5.28
CA THR A 3 -26.02 -13.94 -5.16
C THR A 3 -25.40 -12.67 -4.58
N LYS A 4 -24.44 -12.81 -3.66
CA LYS A 4 -23.67 -11.71 -3.05
C LYS A 4 -22.92 -10.82 -4.08
N TYR A 5 -22.92 -11.23 -5.34
CA TYR A 5 -22.24 -10.59 -6.46
C TYR A 5 -23.26 -10.31 -7.56
N TYR A 6 -23.15 -9.14 -8.18
CA TYR A 6 -24.00 -8.74 -9.29
C TYR A 6 -23.66 -9.55 -10.55
N GLU A 7 -22.38 -9.58 -10.91
CA GLU A 7 -21.83 -10.42 -11.97
C GLU A 7 -20.67 -11.22 -11.37
N LEU A 8 -20.57 -12.50 -11.75
CA LEU A 8 -19.52 -13.40 -11.33
C LEU A 8 -19.14 -14.31 -12.51
N THR A 9 -17.86 -14.31 -12.86
CA THR A 9 -17.30 -15.11 -13.94
C THR A 9 -16.14 -15.92 -13.39
N GLU A 10 -16.18 -17.23 -13.58
CA GLU A 10 -15.04 -18.09 -13.29
C GLU A 10 -13.95 -17.89 -14.34
N VAL A 11 -12.69 -17.82 -13.90
CA VAL A 11 -11.56 -17.74 -14.82
C VAL A 11 -11.13 -19.15 -15.17
N GLU A 12 -11.24 -19.50 -16.45
CA GLU A 12 -10.85 -20.80 -16.99
C GLU A 12 -9.37 -21.12 -16.72
N GLY A 13 -9.09 -22.38 -16.39
CA GLY A 13 -7.76 -22.90 -16.09
C GLY A 13 -7.30 -22.73 -14.63
N PHE A 14 -8.21 -22.36 -13.72
CA PHE A 14 -7.91 -22.18 -12.29
C PHE A 14 -8.78 -23.03 -11.36
N ASP A 15 -9.52 -24.02 -11.88
CA ASP A 15 -10.27 -25.03 -11.11
C ASP A 15 -11.13 -24.46 -9.96
N GLY A 16 -11.96 -23.45 -10.24
CA GLY A 16 -12.79 -22.81 -9.23
C GLY A 16 -12.03 -22.03 -8.16
N ARG A 17 -10.75 -21.71 -8.37
CA ARG A 17 -9.93 -20.94 -7.42
C ARG A 17 -9.87 -19.47 -7.75
N LEU A 18 -10.19 -19.07 -8.98
CA LEU A 18 -10.14 -17.69 -9.43
C LEU A 18 -11.46 -17.28 -10.07
N PHE A 19 -12.05 -16.21 -9.56
CA PHE A 19 -13.23 -15.59 -10.16
C PHE A 19 -13.07 -14.09 -10.25
N VAL A 20 -13.65 -13.51 -11.29
CA VAL A 20 -13.78 -12.07 -11.51
C VAL A 20 -15.24 -11.69 -11.31
N TYR A 21 -15.51 -10.56 -10.64
CA TYR A 21 -16.86 -10.18 -10.22
C TYR A 21 -17.05 -8.67 -10.12
N LYS A 22 -18.33 -8.25 -10.25
CA LYS A 22 -18.82 -6.92 -9.86
C LYS A 22 -19.65 -7.01 -8.59
N ARG A 23 -19.55 -5.98 -7.74
CA ARG A 23 -20.32 -5.90 -6.49
C ARG A 23 -21.73 -5.37 -6.68
N THR A 24 -21.88 -4.42 -7.60
CA THR A 24 -23.13 -3.71 -7.90
C THR A 24 -23.25 -3.55 -9.42
N VAL A 25 -24.44 -3.20 -9.89
CA VAL A 25 -24.70 -2.94 -11.32
C VAL A 25 -23.87 -1.77 -11.84
N ASP A 26 -23.75 -0.69 -11.05
CA ASP A 26 -23.02 0.53 -11.41
C ASP A 26 -21.50 0.44 -11.18
N ALA A 27 -20.99 -0.76 -10.88
CA ALA A 27 -19.56 -0.94 -10.66
C ALA A 27 -18.78 -0.82 -11.98
N ASN A 28 -18.08 0.30 -12.14
CA ASN A 28 -17.18 0.54 -13.28
C ASN A 28 -15.91 -0.32 -13.28
N VAL A 29 -15.63 -1.04 -12.19
CA VAL A 29 -14.37 -1.76 -12.01
C VAL A 29 -14.65 -3.19 -11.56
N TRP A 30 -14.00 -4.13 -12.23
CA TRP A 30 -13.98 -5.53 -11.86
C TRP A 30 -13.08 -5.78 -10.66
N ASN A 31 -13.46 -6.77 -9.87
CA ASN A 31 -12.66 -7.29 -8.76
C ASN A 31 -12.42 -8.76 -9.00
N PHE A 32 -11.36 -9.32 -8.44
CA PHE A 32 -11.17 -10.76 -8.41
C PHE A 32 -11.19 -11.29 -6.98
N ARG A 33 -11.60 -12.55 -6.84
CA ARG A 33 -11.41 -13.35 -5.63
C ARG A 33 -10.53 -14.56 -5.99
N ALA A 34 -9.51 -14.81 -5.19
CA ALA A 34 -8.57 -15.89 -5.36
C ALA A 34 -8.57 -16.76 -4.09
N ASN A 35 -8.78 -18.06 -4.26
CA ASN A 35 -8.52 -19.07 -3.24
C ASN A 35 -7.09 -19.58 -3.46
N ILE A 36 -6.23 -19.40 -2.45
CA ILE A 36 -4.82 -19.77 -2.54
C ILE A 36 -4.59 -20.91 -1.55
N ASP A 37 -4.00 -22.01 -2.02
CA ASP A 37 -3.72 -23.15 -1.17
C ASP A 37 -2.85 -22.77 0.04
N GLY A 38 -3.24 -23.27 1.22
CA GLY A 38 -2.58 -22.93 2.49
C GLY A 38 -2.97 -21.56 3.05
N VAL A 39 -3.85 -20.80 2.38
CA VAL A 39 -4.42 -19.54 2.89
C VAL A 39 -5.88 -19.76 3.23
N ARG A 40 -6.28 -19.40 4.46
CA ARG A 40 -7.67 -19.53 4.88
C ARG A 40 -8.56 -18.52 4.15
N GLY A 41 -9.57 -19.04 3.45
CA GLY A 41 -10.58 -18.24 2.75
C GLY A 41 -10.08 -17.70 1.42
N TYR A 42 -10.75 -16.66 0.89
CA TYR A 42 -10.41 -16.06 -0.39
C TYR A 42 -9.90 -14.63 -0.23
N ILE A 43 -8.86 -14.30 -1.00
CA ILE A 43 -8.30 -12.96 -1.09
C ILE A 43 -9.05 -12.19 -2.17
N ARG A 44 -9.44 -10.95 -1.87
CA ARG A 44 -10.15 -10.06 -2.81
C ARG A 44 -9.26 -8.89 -3.19
N ARG A 45 -9.16 -8.58 -4.48
CA ARG A 45 -8.46 -7.40 -4.98
C ARG A 45 -9.22 -6.79 -6.16
N SER A 46 -9.07 -5.48 -6.35
CA SER A 46 -9.57 -4.80 -7.56
C SER A 46 -8.61 -5.04 -8.72
N THR A 47 -9.15 -5.28 -9.92
CA THR A 47 -8.34 -5.34 -11.15
C THR A 47 -8.05 -3.95 -11.70
N LYS A 48 -8.76 -2.91 -11.23
CA LYS A 48 -8.76 -1.55 -11.80
C LYS A 48 -9.19 -1.48 -13.27
N GLN A 49 -9.74 -2.56 -13.82
CA GLN A 49 -10.19 -2.65 -15.20
C GLN A 49 -11.71 -2.58 -15.28
N ALA A 50 -12.22 -1.85 -16.27
CA ALA A 50 -13.65 -1.83 -16.62
C ALA A 50 -14.01 -2.93 -17.64
N ASN A 51 -13.07 -3.26 -18.53
CA ASN A 51 -13.22 -4.31 -19.54
C ASN A 51 -13.00 -5.70 -18.91
N LEU A 52 -13.90 -6.64 -19.17
CA LEU A 52 -13.85 -8.00 -18.59
C LEU A 52 -12.60 -8.78 -19.04
N THR A 53 -12.24 -8.74 -20.32
CA THR A 53 -11.06 -9.44 -20.85
C THR A 53 -9.77 -8.96 -20.19
N LEU A 54 -9.62 -7.64 -20.06
CA LEU A 54 -8.48 -7.05 -19.34
C LEU A 54 -8.52 -7.41 -17.85
N ALA A 55 -9.70 -7.43 -17.24
CA ALA A 55 -9.87 -7.81 -15.84
C ALA A 55 -9.49 -9.28 -15.60
N ILE A 56 -9.81 -10.19 -16.53
CA ILE A 56 -9.40 -11.60 -16.47
C ILE A 56 -7.88 -11.70 -16.56
N SER A 57 -7.25 -11.03 -17.52
CA SER A 57 -5.79 -11.01 -17.65
C SER A 57 -5.11 -10.54 -16.35
N GLU A 58 -5.60 -9.43 -15.79
CA GLU A 58 -5.08 -8.89 -14.53
C GLU A 58 -5.33 -9.83 -13.34
N ALA A 59 -6.47 -10.50 -13.30
CA ALA A 59 -6.77 -11.49 -12.28
C ALA A 59 -5.83 -12.70 -12.34
N LYS A 60 -5.48 -13.17 -13.54
CA LYS A 60 -4.49 -14.25 -13.74
C LYS A 60 -3.13 -13.84 -13.20
N ASN A 61 -2.64 -12.65 -13.58
CA ASN A 61 -1.38 -12.11 -13.08
C ASN A 61 -1.39 -11.96 -11.55
N GLY A 62 -2.47 -11.40 -11.00
CA GLY A 62 -2.66 -11.26 -9.57
C GLY A 62 -2.66 -12.60 -8.83
N TYR A 63 -3.30 -13.64 -9.38
CA TYR A 63 -3.27 -14.98 -8.79
C TYR A 63 -1.85 -15.56 -8.76
N ILE A 64 -1.11 -15.47 -9.87
CA ILE A 64 0.26 -15.96 -9.97
C ILE A 64 1.16 -15.26 -8.94
N GLU A 65 1.02 -13.93 -8.80
CA GLU A 65 1.75 -13.15 -7.78
C GLU A 65 1.44 -13.66 -6.36
N LEU A 66 0.16 -13.90 -6.05
CA LEU A 66 -0.28 -14.39 -4.73
C LEU A 66 0.29 -15.77 -4.42
N VAL A 67 0.28 -16.69 -5.39
CA VAL A 67 0.88 -18.02 -5.24
C VAL A 67 2.39 -17.91 -5.02
N GLY A 68 3.08 -17.06 -5.81
CA GLY A 68 4.51 -16.82 -5.66
C GLY A 68 4.88 -16.31 -4.26
N ARG A 69 4.12 -15.33 -3.74
CA ARG A 69 4.29 -14.82 -2.38
C ARG A 69 4.06 -15.89 -1.31
N GLN A 70 2.99 -16.68 -1.44
CA GLN A 70 2.69 -17.76 -0.49
C GLN A 70 3.82 -18.78 -0.42
N ARG A 71 4.36 -19.20 -1.57
CA ARG A 71 5.48 -20.16 -1.66
C ARG A 71 6.76 -19.63 -1.01
N GLN A 72 6.96 -18.32 -1.04
CA GLN A 72 8.11 -17.65 -0.42
C GLN A 72 7.86 -17.27 1.05
N HIS A 73 6.72 -17.67 1.63
CA HIS A 73 6.28 -17.27 2.97
C HIS A 73 6.25 -15.74 3.17
N LEU A 74 6.00 -15.00 2.09
CA LEU A 74 5.86 -13.55 2.12
C LEU A 74 4.42 -13.16 2.49
N THR A 75 4.27 -12.00 3.10
CA THR A 75 2.96 -11.46 3.43
C THR A 75 2.12 -11.24 2.17
N ILE A 76 0.99 -11.95 2.11
CA ILE A 76 0.02 -11.86 1.01
C ILE A 76 -0.92 -10.67 1.17
N LEU A 77 -1.18 -10.30 2.42
CA LEU A 77 -1.93 -9.11 2.77
C LEU A 77 -1.10 -7.88 2.46
N LYS A 78 -1.75 -6.84 1.93
CA LYS A 78 -1.09 -5.54 1.77
C LYS A 78 -0.78 -4.99 3.16
N THR A 79 0.50 -4.93 3.52
CA THR A 79 0.95 -4.18 4.69
C THR A 79 0.66 -2.70 4.46
N LYS A 80 0.20 -1.97 5.49
CA LYS A 80 0.04 -0.52 5.34
C LYS A 80 1.43 0.10 5.15
N PHE A 81 1.51 1.15 4.35
CA PHE A 81 2.77 1.89 4.18
C PHE A 81 3.33 2.29 5.55
N ASP A 82 2.48 2.74 6.47
CA ASP A 82 2.91 3.21 7.78
C ASP A 82 3.60 2.09 8.58
N ASP A 83 3.12 0.85 8.48
CA ASP A 83 3.75 -0.30 9.14
C ASP A 83 5.15 -0.57 8.54
N VAL A 84 5.26 -0.56 7.21
CA VAL A 84 6.54 -0.74 6.50
C VAL A 84 7.51 0.40 6.81
N PHE A 85 7.00 1.63 6.84
CA PHE A 85 7.75 2.83 7.14
C PHE A 85 8.26 2.81 8.58
N ASN A 86 7.43 2.40 9.55
CA ASN A 86 7.84 2.30 10.95
C ASN A 86 8.91 1.22 11.16
N ILE A 87 8.82 0.07 10.47
CA ILE A 87 9.88 -0.96 10.47
C ILE A 87 11.17 -0.37 9.91
N TRP A 88 11.08 0.31 8.76
CA TRP A 88 12.23 0.98 8.15
C TRP A 88 12.84 2.05 9.06
N LEU A 89 12.02 2.88 9.72
CA LEU A 89 12.46 3.89 10.69
C LEU A 89 13.26 3.24 11.83
N LYS A 90 12.74 2.15 12.39
CA LYS A 90 13.42 1.40 13.46
C LYS A 90 14.78 0.88 13.02
N GLU A 91 14.89 0.36 11.81
CA GLU A 91 16.15 -0.15 11.25
C GLU A 91 17.11 0.96 10.77
N ALA A 92 16.59 2.11 10.35
CA ALA A 92 17.39 3.27 9.95
C ALA A 92 18.01 3.96 11.16
N LYS A 93 17.29 4.06 12.28
CA LYS A 93 17.79 4.65 13.54
C LYS A 93 18.98 3.85 14.10
N LYS A 94 19.01 2.53 13.92
CA LYS A 94 20.14 1.68 14.34
C LYS A 94 21.43 1.94 13.54
N ARG A 95 21.32 2.42 12.29
CA ARG A 95 22.43 2.47 11.32
C ARG A 95 22.99 3.87 11.08
N LYS A 96 22.28 4.91 11.51
CA LYS A 96 22.64 6.31 11.23
C LYS A 96 22.83 7.05 12.55
N THR A 97 23.78 7.99 12.57
CA THR A 97 23.87 9.02 13.61
C THR A 97 22.58 9.85 13.65
N ASP A 98 22.15 10.26 14.84
CA ASP A 98 20.82 10.88 15.07
C ASP A 98 20.56 12.10 14.16
N LYS A 99 21.56 12.95 13.90
CA LYS A 99 21.45 14.09 12.96
C LYS A 99 21.14 13.65 11.53
N ARG A 100 21.75 12.59 11.02
CA ARG A 100 21.53 12.12 9.64
C ARG A 100 20.20 11.38 9.48
N TYR A 101 19.68 10.85 10.58
CA TYR A 101 18.35 10.23 10.63
C TYR A 101 17.24 11.28 10.46
N SER A 102 17.29 12.39 11.22
CA SER A 102 16.25 13.42 11.21
C SER A 102 15.99 14.03 9.83
N TYR A 103 17.03 14.40 9.08
CA TYR A 103 16.88 14.95 7.73
C TYR A 103 16.19 13.99 6.76
N THR A 104 16.57 12.70 6.77
CA THR A 104 15.98 11.72 5.84
C THR A 104 14.51 11.42 6.14
N VAL A 105 14.08 11.50 7.39
CA VAL A 105 12.67 11.33 7.76
C VAL A 105 11.85 12.53 7.31
N ILE A 106 12.37 13.74 7.47
CA ILE A 106 11.71 14.99 7.05
C ILE A 106 11.51 15.00 5.54
N GLU A 107 12.53 14.66 4.74
CA GLU A 107 12.44 14.63 3.28
C GLU A 107 11.38 13.64 2.76
N ILE A 108 11.36 12.41 3.30
CA ILE A 108 10.39 11.38 2.90
C ILE A 108 8.95 11.82 3.26
N MET A 109 8.77 12.41 4.44
CA MET A 109 7.46 12.91 4.89
C MET A 109 7.00 14.08 4.01
N LEU A 110 7.89 15.01 3.67
CA LEU A 110 7.59 16.14 2.79
C LEU A 110 7.18 15.69 1.38
N HIS A 111 7.89 14.72 0.81
CA HIS A 111 7.54 14.14 -0.49
C HIS A 111 6.18 13.46 -0.51
N LYS A 112 5.80 12.72 0.56
CA LYS A 112 4.49 12.06 0.68
C LYS A 112 3.35 13.08 0.74
N THR A 113 3.52 14.19 1.46
CA THR A 113 2.53 15.29 1.48
C THR A 113 2.37 15.95 0.12
N SER A 114 3.43 16.05 -0.69
CA SER A 114 3.40 16.74 -1.99
C SER A 114 2.58 15.98 -3.04
N GLN A 115 2.71 14.65 -3.02
CA GLN A 115 1.98 13.73 -3.89
C GLN A 115 0.48 13.67 -3.58
N HIS A 116 0.04 14.13 -2.41
CA HIS A 116 -1.38 14.11 -2.01
C HIS A 116 -2.03 15.49 -1.92
N ASN A 117 -1.29 16.54 -1.54
CA ASN A 117 -1.80 17.92 -1.55
C ASN A 117 -0.64 18.95 -1.52
N PRO A 118 -0.32 19.61 -2.65
CA PRO A 118 0.83 20.51 -2.76
C PRO A 118 0.71 21.79 -1.90
N ASN A 119 -0.51 22.20 -1.52
CA ASN A 119 -0.73 23.43 -0.74
C ASN A 119 -0.41 23.27 0.75
N LEU A 120 -0.33 22.03 1.26
CA LEU A 120 0.05 21.71 2.65
C LEU A 120 1.58 21.66 2.86
N LEU A 121 2.38 21.70 1.80
CA LEU A 121 3.85 21.72 1.92
C LEU A 121 4.38 23.03 2.47
N PHE A 122 3.86 24.16 1.98
CA PHE A 122 4.40 25.47 2.30
C PHE A 122 4.26 25.82 3.78
N SER A 123 3.12 25.48 4.41
CA SER A 123 2.91 25.75 5.83
C SER A 123 3.76 24.87 6.75
N ARG A 124 3.97 23.59 6.40
CA ARG A 124 4.80 22.67 7.21
C ARG A 124 6.29 22.93 7.06
N ILE A 125 6.80 23.23 5.87
CA ILE A 125 8.24 23.52 5.66
C ILE A 125 8.70 24.71 6.51
N VAL A 126 7.87 25.74 6.65
CA VAL A 126 8.16 26.92 7.48
C VAL A 126 8.20 26.56 8.97
N LEU A 127 7.25 25.74 9.45
CA LEU A 127 7.19 25.28 10.85
C LEU A 127 8.36 24.35 11.24
N THR A 128 8.79 23.44 10.34
CA THR A 128 9.91 22.53 10.64
C THR A 128 11.26 23.25 10.60
N ARG A 129 11.43 24.29 9.76
CA ARG A 129 12.65 25.11 9.76
C ARG A 129 12.74 26.01 10.99
N LEU A 130 11.63 26.61 11.43
CA LEU A 130 11.60 27.45 12.64
C LEU A 130 11.90 26.65 13.92
N THR A 131 11.40 25.42 14.02
CA THR A 131 11.61 24.57 15.21
C THR A 131 13.04 24.04 15.34
N LEU A 132 13.71 23.75 14.22
CA LEU A 132 15.12 23.33 14.21
C LEU A 132 16.08 24.48 14.55
N ASP A 133 15.76 25.71 14.13
CA ASP A 133 16.57 26.90 14.43
C ASP A 133 16.47 27.30 15.91
N THR A 134 15.28 27.18 16.51
CA THR A 134 15.08 27.46 17.95
C THR A 134 15.77 26.46 18.88
N SER A 135 15.98 25.21 18.45
CA SER A 135 16.71 24.23 19.27
C SER A 135 18.22 24.47 19.31
N ASP A 136 18.80 25.09 18.28
CA ASP A 136 20.23 25.43 18.26
C ASP A 136 20.53 26.71 19.08
N GLN A 137 19.54 27.61 19.26
CA GLN A 137 19.72 28.80 20.11
C GLN A 137 19.53 28.56 21.62
N LEU A 138 18.84 27.49 22.04
CA LEU A 138 18.68 27.17 23.46
C LEU A 138 19.87 26.39 24.05
N ILE A 139 20.74 25.84 23.20
CA ILE A 139 21.94 25.09 23.64
C ILE A 139 23.17 26.02 23.74
N SER A 140 23.17 27.19 23.11
CA SER A 140 24.29 28.16 23.14
C SER A 140 24.23 29.20 24.26
N GLY A 141 23.22 29.14 25.15
CA GLY A 141 23.01 30.10 26.25
C GLY A 141 23.26 29.55 27.66
N PHE A 142 23.75 28.32 27.82
CA PHE A 142 24.09 27.72 29.10
C PHE A 142 25.50 27.10 29.04
N PHE A 143 26.53 27.95 28.96
CA PHE A 143 27.90 27.67 29.36
C PHE A 143 28.59 28.96 29.79
#